data_AF-A0A9D7F479-F1
#
_entry.id   AF-A0A9D7F479-F1
#
_cell.length_a   1.000
_cell.length_b   1.000
_cell.length_c   1.000
_cell.angle_alpha   90.00
_cell.angle_beta   90.00
_cell.angle_gamma   90.00
#
_symmetry.space_group_name_H-M   'P 1'
#
loop_
_entity.id
_entity.type
_entity.pdbx_description
1 polymer ?
#
loop_
_entity_poly.entity_id
_entity_poly.type
_entity_poly.pdbx_seq_one_letter_code
_entity_poly.pdbx_strand_id
1 'polypeptide(L)'
;MQRSSARFDARPGDPLPGIVGAPPQASTRLDAEALGVVLDELGALLAQGDAAVIERFETHAEALRATLGPPCEQLAHEIRQFDFETALETLRALRQPHAAA
;
A
#
# COMPACT_ATOMS: atom_id res chain seq x y z
N MET A 1 -60.98 -6.18 -23.11
CA MET A 1 -60.44 -4.93 -22.53
C MET A 1 -59.57 -5.32 -21.32
N GLN A 2 -58.37 -5.91 -21.33
CA GLN A 2 -57.12 -5.92 -22.12
C GLN A 2 -56.26 -4.64 -22.13
N ARG A 3 -55.18 -4.72 -21.32
CA ARG A 3 -53.84 -4.11 -21.43
C ARG A 3 -53.68 -2.60 -21.14
N SER A 4 -53.80 -2.23 -19.86
CA SER A 4 -53.13 -1.04 -19.32
C SER A 4 -51.64 -1.31 -19.22
N SER A 5 -50.89 -0.56 -20.01
CA SER A 5 -49.46 -0.65 -20.25
C SER A 5 -48.62 -0.27 -19.03
N ALA A 6 -48.07 -1.27 -18.34
CA ALA A 6 -46.82 -1.13 -17.62
C ALA A 6 -45.92 -2.28 -18.07
N ARG A 7 -45.23 -2.04 -19.19
CA ARG A 7 -44.10 -2.86 -19.62
C ARG A 7 -42.96 -2.58 -18.64
N PHE A 8 -43.08 -3.11 -17.43
CA PHE A 8 -41.98 -3.19 -16.49
C PHE A 8 -41.09 -4.32 -17.01
N ASP A 9 -40.14 -3.92 -17.84
CA ASP A 9 -39.11 -4.77 -18.43
C ASP A 9 -38.29 -5.36 -17.27
N ALA A 10 -38.76 -6.51 -16.78
CA ALA A 10 -38.00 -7.35 -15.87
C ALA A 10 -36.81 -7.90 -16.66
N ARG A 11 -35.65 -7.28 -16.47
CA ARG A 11 -34.38 -7.99 -16.63
C ARG A 11 -34.00 -8.59 -15.28
N PRO A 12 -34.19 -9.91 -15.07
CA PRO A 12 -33.47 -10.64 -14.04
C PRO A 12 -32.01 -10.73 -14.47
N GLY A 13 -31.26 -9.66 -14.23
CA GLY A 13 -29.81 -9.62 -14.33
C GLY A 13 -29.21 -10.20 -13.07
N ASP A 14 -28.95 -11.50 -13.13
CA ASP A 14 -27.98 -12.28 -12.36
C ASP A 14 -27.07 -11.51 -11.36
N PRO A 15 -27.06 -11.86 -10.07
CA PRO A 15 -25.99 -11.44 -9.18
C PRO A 15 -24.75 -12.32 -9.42
N LEU A 16 -23.82 -11.83 -10.25
CA LEU A 16 -22.48 -12.42 -10.32
C LEU A 16 -21.67 -11.97 -9.08
N PRO A 17 -21.11 -12.91 -8.29
CA PRO A 17 -20.21 -12.61 -7.19
C PRO A 17 -18.76 -12.51 -7.71
N GLY A 18 -18.10 -11.38 -7.47
CA GLY A 18 -16.67 -11.27 -7.77
C GLY A 18 -16.07 -9.87 -7.57
N ILE A 19 -15.27 -9.79 -6.50
CA ILE A 19 -14.09 -8.93 -6.27
C ILE A 19 -14.25 -7.54 -5.60
N VAL A 20 -13.97 -7.55 -4.29
CA VAL A 20 -13.18 -6.60 -3.47
C VAL A 20 -13.54 -5.09 -3.45
N GLY A 21 -13.53 -4.55 -2.23
CA GLY A 21 -14.00 -3.21 -1.84
C GLY A 21 -13.21 -2.03 -2.39
N ALA A 22 -13.81 -0.84 -2.14
CA ALA A 22 -13.31 0.54 -2.27
C ALA A 22 -12.33 0.84 -3.42
N PRO A 23 -12.58 1.84 -4.28
CA PRO A 23 -11.58 2.24 -5.27
C PRO A 23 -10.26 2.64 -4.59
N PRO A 24 -9.11 1.98 -4.83
CA PRO A 24 -7.81 2.54 -4.49
C PRO A 24 -7.41 3.47 -5.64
N GLN A 25 -8.17 4.56 -5.80
CA GLN A 25 -7.83 5.60 -6.77
C GLN A 25 -6.79 6.53 -6.16
N ALA A 26 -5.55 6.02 -6.00
CA ALA A 26 -4.27 6.73 -6.12
C ALA A 26 -3.09 5.87 -5.62
N SER A 27 -2.91 4.65 -6.13
CA SER A 27 -1.59 3.96 -6.06
C SER A 27 -0.61 4.60 -7.06
N THR A 28 -0.51 5.93 -7.04
CA THR A 28 0.43 6.66 -7.89
C THR A 28 1.81 6.39 -7.30
N ARG A 29 2.60 5.62 -8.02
CA ARG A 29 4.02 5.37 -7.74
C ARG A 29 4.64 6.64 -7.17
N LEU A 30 5.22 6.57 -5.97
CA LEU A 30 5.82 7.74 -5.35
C LEU A 30 6.90 8.29 -6.27
N ASP A 31 6.85 9.59 -6.58
CA ASP A 31 7.96 10.30 -7.21
C ASP A 31 9.23 10.12 -6.37
N ALA A 32 10.40 10.09 -7.02
CA ALA A 32 11.66 9.82 -6.34
C ALA A 32 11.92 10.75 -5.14
N GLU A 33 11.50 12.02 -5.23
CA GLU A 33 11.59 12.99 -4.14
C GLU A 33 10.64 12.63 -2.98
N ALA A 34 9.36 12.35 -3.28
CA ALA A 34 8.37 11.96 -2.28
C ALA A 34 8.74 10.62 -1.61
N LEU A 35 9.27 9.67 -2.37
CA LEU A 35 9.80 8.41 -1.87
C LEU A 35 10.96 8.65 -0.89
N GLY A 36 11.88 9.54 -1.25
CA GLY A 36 13.01 9.93 -0.39
C GLY A 36 12.55 10.49 0.95
N VAL A 37 11.55 11.39 0.92
CA VAL A 37 10.95 11.97 2.14
C VAL A 37 10.28 10.89 3.00
N VAL A 38 9.45 10.03 2.40
CA VAL A 38 8.76 8.95 3.13
C VAL A 38 9.76 7.97 3.76
N LEU A 39 10.82 7.60 3.04
CA LEU A 39 11.87 6.72 3.57
C LEU A 39 12.68 7.37 4.69
N ASP A 40 12.91 8.69 4.62
CA ASP A 40 13.61 9.42 5.67
C ASP A 40 12.77 9.54 6.94
N GLU A 41 11.47 9.87 6.79
CA GLU A 41 10.53 9.89 7.92
C GLU A 41 10.37 8.51 8.57
N LEU A 42 10.22 7.45 7.77
CA LEU A 42 10.19 6.08 8.29
C LEU A 42 11.50 5.74 9.02
N GLY A 43 12.66 6.08 8.45
CA GLY A 43 13.95 5.88 9.09
C GLY A 43 14.10 6.62 10.42
N ALA A 44 13.57 7.85 10.52
CA ALA A 44 13.57 8.62 11.75
C ALA A 44 12.65 8.00 12.82
N LEU A 45 11.45 7.55 12.43
CA LEU A 45 10.52 6.89 13.36
C LEU A 45 11.08 5.55 13.85
N LEU A 46 11.68 4.76 12.96
CA LEU A 46 12.39 3.52 13.30
C LEU A 46 13.54 3.78 14.29
N ALA A 47 14.33 4.83 14.06
CA ALA A 47 15.45 5.19 14.94
C ALA A 47 15.01 5.61 16.34
N GLN A 48 13.80 6.18 16.45
CA GLN A 48 13.18 6.57 17.71
C GLN A 48 12.46 5.39 18.39
N GLY A 49 12.30 4.25 17.70
CA GLY A 49 11.48 3.13 18.16
C GLY A 49 10.00 3.48 18.29
N ASP A 50 9.53 4.42 17.46
CA ASP A 50 8.19 4.97 17.58
C ASP A 50 7.18 4.07 16.84
N ALA A 51 6.13 3.65 17.54
CA ALA A 51 5.07 2.81 16.98
C ALA A 51 4.26 3.52 15.88
N ALA A 52 4.34 4.85 15.79
CA ALA A 52 3.76 5.62 14.68
C ALA A 52 4.36 5.22 13.31
N VAL A 53 5.54 4.57 13.28
CA VAL A 53 6.10 3.98 12.05
C VAL A 53 5.15 2.97 11.41
N ILE A 54 4.37 2.22 12.21
CA ILE A 54 3.45 1.20 11.71
C ILE A 54 2.33 1.88 10.92
N GLU A 55 1.68 2.88 11.50
CA GLU A 55 0.60 3.62 10.85
C GLU A 55 1.10 4.39 9.62
N ARG A 56 2.27 5.02 9.72
CA ARG A 56 2.90 5.75 8.61
C ARG A 56 3.28 4.81 7.47
N PHE A 57 3.83 3.64 7.80
CA PHE A 57 4.18 2.63 6.83
C PHE A 57 2.93 2.08 6.16
N GLU A 58 1.89 1.67 6.90
CA GLU A 58 0.65 1.13 6.33
C GLU A 58 -0.07 2.14 5.42
N THR A 59 -0.03 3.42 5.77
CA THR A 59 -0.53 4.52 4.91
C THR A 59 0.14 4.56 3.55
N HIS A 60 1.45 4.29 3.49
CA HIS A 60 2.24 4.32 2.26
C HIS A 60 2.60 2.94 1.72
N ALA A 61 2.14 1.85 2.35
CA ALA A 61 2.62 0.50 2.08
C ALA A 61 2.31 0.05 0.65
N GLU A 62 1.15 0.40 0.11
CA GLU A 62 0.81 0.10 -1.30
C GLU A 62 1.74 0.84 -2.27
N ALA A 63 2.01 2.12 -2.03
CA ALA A 63 2.87 2.93 -2.88
C ALA A 63 4.35 2.49 -2.78
N LEU A 64 4.80 2.13 -1.57
CA LEU A 64 6.13 1.59 -1.31
C LEU A 64 6.28 0.21 -1.94
N ARG A 65 5.29 -0.69 -1.81
CA ARG A 65 5.31 -2.00 -2.49
C ARG A 65 5.31 -1.86 -4.02
N ALA A 66 4.55 -0.91 -4.57
CA ALA A 66 4.55 -0.65 -6.01
C ALA A 66 5.89 -0.08 -6.53
N THR A 67 6.69 0.55 -5.66
CA THR A 67 7.94 1.22 -6.03
C THR A 67 9.19 0.38 -5.72
N LEU A 68 9.25 -0.20 -4.52
CA LEU A 68 10.36 -0.99 -3.98
C LEU A 68 10.18 -2.50 -4.18
N GLY A 69 8.93 -2.97 -4.34
CA GLY A 69 8.62 -4.38 -4.58
C GLY A 69 8.81 -5.27 -3.35
N PRO A 70 9.28 -6.53 -3.52
CA PRO A 70 9.34 -7.55 -2.47
C PRO A 70 10.10 -7.18 -1.18
N PRO A 71 11.21 -6.40 -1.18
CA PRO A 71 11.85 -6.00 0.08
C PRO A 71 10.98 -5.08 0.95
N CYS A 72 9.97 -4.43 0.37
CA CYS A 72 8.99 -3.68 1.16
C CYS A 72 8.12 -4.60 2.04
N GLU A 73 7.91 -5.86 1.65
CA GLU A 73 7.16 -6.82 2.48
C GLU A 73 7.98 -7.33 3.67
N GLN A 74 9.29 -7.47 3.51
CA GLN A 74 10.19 -7.72 4.65
C GLN A 74 10.14 -6.56 5.64
N LEU A 75 10.30 -5.33 5.14
CA LEU A 75 10.21 -4.12 5.98
C LEU A 75 8.88 -4.05 6.75
N ALA A 76 7.76 -4.40 6.11
CA ALA A 76 6.44 -4.46 6.74
C ALA A 76 6.37 -5.50 7.87
N HIS A 77 7.01 -6.66 7.66
CA HIS A 77 7.06 -7.72 8.64
C HIS A 77 7.86 -7.31 9.88
N GLU A 78 9.07 -6.77 9.66
CA GLU A 78 9.97 -6.30 10.72
C GLU A 78 9.29 -5.20 11.56
N ILE A 79 8.65 -4.22 10.92
CA ILE A 79 7.88 -3.17 11.58
C ILE A 79 6.76 -3.74 12.46
N ARG A 80 6.02 -4.75 11.97
CA ARG A 80 4.95 -5.42 12.75
C ARG A 80 5.47 -6.27 13.90
N GLN A 81 6.70 -6.75 13.83
CA GLN A 81 7.35 -7.44 14.94
C GLN A 81 7.96 -6.46 15.96
N PHE A 82 7.78 -5.14 15.76
CA PHE A 82 8.45 -4.09 16.54
C PHE A 82 9.98 -4.19 16.44
N ASP A 83 10.48 -4.84 15.39
CA ASP A 83 11.89 -5.10 15.14
C ASP A 83 12.48 -3.91 14.39
N PHE A 84 12.52 -2.77 15.08
CA PHE A 84 12.86 -1.48 14.47
C PHE A 84 14.31 -1.40 14.02
N GLU A 85 15.23 -2.08 14.73
CA GLU A 85 16.64 -2.16 14.35
C GLU A 85 16.79 -2.88 13.00
N THR A 86 16.24 -4.08 12.87
CA THR A 86 16.29 -4.86 11.63
C THR A 86 15.59 -4.12 10.48
N ALA A 87 14.40 -3.53 10.75
CA ALA A 87 13.70 -2.68 9.78
C ALA A 87 14.56 -1.50 9.29
N LEU A 88 15.35 -0.88 10.17
CA LEU A 88 16.27 0.21 9.81
C LEU A 88 17.40 -0.27 8.92
N GLU A 89 17.94 -1.46 9.19
CA GLU A 89 18.94 -2.10 8.34
C GLU A 89 18.38 -2.42 6.96
N THR A 90 17.18 -2.99 6.89
CA THR A 90 16.46 -3.26 5.64
C THR A 90 16.18 -1.96 4.87
N LEU A 91 15.71 -0.90 5.54
CA LEU A 91 15.47 0.40 4.91
C LEU A 91 16.77 1.06 4.42
N ARG A 92 17.87 0.93 5.16
CA ARG A 92 19.20 1.38 4.70
C ARG A 92 19.65 0.59 3.48
N ALA A 93 19.54 -0.73 3.49
CA ALA A 93 19.88 -1.58 2.35
C ALA A 93 19.07 -1.22 1.09
N LEU A 94 17.82 -0.79 1.27
CA LEU A 94 16.95 -0.31 0.18
C LEU A 94 17.30 1.11 -0.31
N ARG A 95 17.77 1.99 0.59
CA ARG A 95 18.23 3.35 0.26
C ARG A 95 19.60 3.37 -0.37
N GLN A 96 20.45 2.37 -0.08
CA GLN A 96 21.68 2.22 -0.81
C GLN A 96 21.27 1.94 -2.26
N PRO A 97 21.57 2.85 -3.21
CA PRO A 97 21.42 2.47 -4.60
C PRO A 97 22.21 1.18 -4.72
N HIS A 98 21.57 0.12 -5.21
CA HIS A 98 22.30 -1.02 -5.70
C HIS A 98 23.23 -0.42 -6.76
N ALA A 99 24.45 -0.08 -6.34
CA ALA A 99 25.53 0.34 -7.19
C ALA A 99 25.80 -0.89 -8.03
N ALA A 100 25.08 -0.96 -9.14
CA ALA A 100 25.34 -1.88 -10.21
C ALA A 100 26.81 -1.68 -10.57
N ALA A 101 27.57 -2.72 -10.27
CA ALA A 101 28.87 -2.97 -10.87
C ALA A 101 28.74 -3.10 -12.40
#